data_AF-A0A1Q7GAH9-F1
#
_entry.id   AF-A0A1Q7GAH9-F1
#
_cell.length_a   1.000
_cell.length_b   1.000
_cell.length_c   1.000
_cell.angle_alpha   90.00
_cell.angle_beta   90.00
_cell.angle_gamma   90.00
#
_symmetry.space_group_name_H-M   'P 1'
#
loop_
_entity.id
_entity.type
_entity.pdbx_description
1 polymer ?
#
loop_
_entity_poly.entity_id
_entity_poly.type
_entity_poly.pdbx_seq_one_letter_code
_entity_poly.pdbx_strand_id
1 'polypeptide(L)'
;MRPIFFVTAMFILLALTAPSLSFGQWIDYTSKSDFFYVNFPSQPTVRDIMYTTMYGISLPGHVYSADQGTSHYSVTVVDYADAQKIHNARAEQCKKAGGEGDECGSPWAGDVQGAIVHASWQFIKRNTKVTDYEYANTDQVAGHRLQLLNPDGSRTFAAIHMHGTRLYILEGTVPKGAPAPGLFQQSLMFIDEEGKPIRYRYIYNTGYSEQWKFPAPPPPRAR
;
A
#
# COMPACT_ATOMS: atom_id res chain seq x y z
N MET A 1 42.63 -73.92 1.83
CA MET A 1 41.68 -73.21 2.72
C MET A 1 41.78 -71.72 2.44
N ARG A 2 40.66 -71.11 2.03
CA ARG A 2 40.40 -69.65 1.89
C ARG A 2 40.17 -69.03 3.29
N PRO A 3 40.29 -67.71 3.54
CA PRO A 3 39.64 -66.62 2.76
C PRO A 3 40.53 -65.39 2.50
N ILE A 4 40.48 -64.74 1.32
CA ILE A 4 39.54 -63.68 0.90
C ILE A 4 39.32 -62.61 1.98
N PHE A 5 39.94 -61.44 1.82
CA PHE A 5 39.50 -60.20 2.45
C PHE A 5 39.07 -59.21 1.36
N PHE A 6 37.80 -58.81 1.44
CA PHE A 6 37.13 -57.90 0.52
C PHE A 6 37.60 -56.46 0.74
N VAL A 7 37.92 -55.80 -0.37
CA VAL A 7 38.06 -54.35 -0.50
C VAL A 7 36.66 -53.73 -0.39
N THR A 8 36.44 -52.81 0.55
CA THR A 8 35.35 -51.83 0.47
C THR A 8 35.86 -50.49 1.03
N ALA A 9 36.30 -49.62 0.13
CA ALA A 9 36.57 -48.22 0.44
C ALA A 9 35.22 -47.47 0.41
N MET A 10 34.70 -47.13 1.59
CA MET A 10 33.48 -46.34 1.73
C MET A 10 33.86 -44.85 1.76
N PHE A 11 33.76 -44.18 0.60
CA PHE A 11 33.84 -42.72 0.53
C PHE A 11 32.54 -42.15 1.11
N ILE A 12 32.61 -41.64 2.35
CA ILE A 12 31.54 -40.83 2.94
C ILE A 12 31.67 -39.42 2.34
N LEU A 13 30.84 -39.13 1.35
CA LEU A 13 30.70 -37.78 0.79
C LEU A 13 29.89 -36.94 1.81
N LEU A 14 30.59 -36.16 2.62
CA LEU A 14 30.00 -35.19 3.54
C LEU A 14 29.39 -34.05 2.70
N ALA A 15 28.10 -34.15 2.40
CA ALA A 15 27.35 -33.06 1.76
C ALA A 15 27.25 -31.89 2.76
N LEU A 16 28.15 -30.91 2.62
CA LEU A 16 28.02 -29.60 3.25
C LEU A 16 26.72 -28.98 2.75
N THR A 17 25.66 -29.05 3.55
CA THR A 17 24.48 -28.20 3.41
C THR A 17 24.92 -26.78 3.75
N ALA A 18 25.52 -26.08 2.78
CA ALA A 18 25.57 -24.64 2.85
C ALA A 18 24.13 -24.15 2.94
N PRO A 19 23.77 -23.26 3.89
CA PRO A 19 22.50 -22.56 3.80
C PRO A 19 22.55 -21.84 2.46
N SER A 20 21.71 -22.26 1.52
CA SER A 20 21.44 -21.49 0.33
C SER A 20 21.05 -20.10 0.84
N LEU A 21 21.84 -19.08 0.49
CA LEU A 21 21.38 -17.71 0.55
C LEU A 21 20.10 -17.69 -0.28
N SER A 22 18.96 -17.71 0.42
CA SER A 22 17.67 -17.48 -0.18
C SER A 22 17.75 -16.05 -0.71
N PHE A 23 18.05 -15.89 -2.00
CA PHE A 23 17.57 -14.72 -2.71
C PHE A 23 16.06 -14.81 -2.61
N GLY A 24 15.49 -14.01 -1.69
CA GLY A 24 14.07 -14.04 -1.37
C GLY A 24 13.27 -14.03 -2.66
N GLN A 25 12.66 -15.18 -2.96
CA GLN A 25 11.69 -15.26 -4.04
C GLN A 25 10.57 -14.30 -3.66
N TRP A 26 10.17 -13.46 -4.62
CA TRP A 26 9.02 -12.60 -4.44
C TRP A 26 7.82 -13.47 -4.10
N ILE A 27 7.09 -13.08 -3.05
CA ILE A 27 5.90 -13.77 -2.59
C ILE A 27 4.66 -13.01 -3.00
N ASP A 28 3.61 -13.78 -3.21
CA ASP A 28 2.25 -13.33 -3.37
C ASP A 28 1.64 -13.11 -1.99
N TYR A 29 1.51 -11.85 -1.57
CA TYR A 29 0.96 -11.51 -0.27
C TYR A 29 -0.47 -11.02 -0.40
N THR A 30 -1.36 -11.60 0.42
CA THR A 30 -2.76 -11.20 0.50
C THR A 30 -3.10 -10.77 1.91
N SER A 31 -3.60 -9.54 2.08
CA SER A 31 -4.24 -9.11 3.32
C SER A 31 -5.75 -9.19 3.17
N LYS A 32 -6.37 -10.17 3.84
CA LYS A 32 -7.83 -10.32 3.89
C LYS A 32 -8.49 -9.25 4.78
N SER A 33 -7.79 -8.74 5.79
CA SER A 33 -8.31 -7.70 6.68
C SER A 33 -8.35 -6.33 6.01
N ASP A 34 -7.41 -6.08 5.09
CA ASP A 34 -7.29 -4.82 4.36
C ASP A 34 -7.60 -4.93 2.87
N PHE A 35 -8.13 -6.06 2.42
CA PHE A 35 -8.70 -6.23 1.09
C PHE A 35 -7.76 -5.95 -0.10
N PHE A 36 -6.49 -6.35 0.01
CA PHE A 36 -5.55 -6.24 -1.10
C PHE A 36 -4.66 -7.47 -1.27
N TYR A 37 -4.09 -7.55 -2.48
CA TYR A 37 -3.01 -8.44 -2.86
C TYR A 37 -1.86 -7.59 -3.44
N VAL A 38 -0.61 -7.98 -3.15
CA VAL A 38 0.60 -7.33 -3.70
C VAL A 38 1.78 -8.32 -3.68
N ASN A 39 2.77 -8.13 -4.53
CA ASN A 39 4.02 -8.89 -4.42
C ASN A 39 4.96 -8.22 -3.41
N PHE A 40 5.52 -8.98 -2.48
CA PHE A 40 6.60 -8.52 -1.59
C PHE A 40 7.87 -9.36 -1.78
N PRO A 41 9.07 -8.83 -1.50
CA PRO A 41 10.31 -9.62 -1.60
C PRO A 41 10.49 -10.65 -0.48
N SER A 42 9.66 -10.59 0.56
CA SER A 42 9.60 -11.52 1.69
C SER A 42 8.27 -11.34 2.44
N GLN A 43 8.02 -12.15 3.47
CA GLN A 43 6.85 -11.96 4.33
C GLN A 43 6.91 -10.58 4.99
N PRO A 44 5.92 -9.68 4.76
CA PRO A 44 5.97 -8.36 5.36
C PRO A 44 5.74 -8.43 6.86
N THR A 45 6.43 -7.55 7.58
CA THR A 45 6.06 -7.15 8.94
C THR A 45 4.83 -6.26 8.87
N VAL A 46 3.91 -6.42 9.83
CA VAL A 46 2.68 -5.62 9.90
C VAL A 46 2.68 -4.85 11.21
N ARG A 47 2.35 -3.56 11.14
CA ARG A 47 2.21 -2.70 12.32
C ARG A 47 1.02 -1.77 12.19
N ASP A 48 0.36 -1.52 13.31
CA ASP A 48 -0.71 -0.54 13.41
C ASP A 48 -0.15 0.88 13.36
N ILE A 49 -0.93 1.80 12.78
CA ILE A 49 -0.61 3.22 12.72
C ILE A 49 -1.83 4.09 12.99
N MET A 50 -1.54 5.33 13.34
CA MET A 50 -2.47 6.44 13.24
C MET A 50 -2.02 7.37 12.12
N TYR A 51 -2.88 7.62 11.15
CA TYR A 51 -2.62 8.46 9.99
C TYR A 51 -3.33 9.81 10.11
N THR A 52 -2.58 10.89 9.95
CA THR A 52 -3.15 12.25 9.96
C THR A 52 -3.59 12.65 8.55
N THR A 53 -4.89 12.91 8.40
CA THR A 53 -5.49 13.30 7.13
C THR A 53 -5.21 14.76 6.76
N MET A 54 -5.68 15.20 5.60
CA MET A 54 -5.50 16.58 5.13
C MET A 54 -6.10 17.59 6.11
N TYR A 55 -7.24 17.27 6.69
CA TYR A 55 -7.96 18.13 7.64
C TYR A 55 -7.63 17.82 9.10
N GLY A 56 -6.59 17.02 9.35
CA GLY A 56 -5.99 16.86 10.67
C GLY A 56 -6.75 15.93 11.62
N ILE A 57 -7.68 15.10 11.13
CA ILE A 57 -8.19 13.98 11.94
C ILE A 57 -7.17 12.83 11.91
N SER A 58 -7.23 11.98 12.92
CA SER A 58 -6.37 10.81 13.04
C SER A 58 -7.18 9.55 12.77
N LEU A 59 -6.78 8.75 11.78
CA LEU A 59 -7.45 7.54 11.35
C LEU A 59 -6.58 6.30 11.58
N PRO A 60 -7.17 5.16 11.96
CA PRO A 60 -6.42 3.93 12.12
C PRO A 60 -5.97 3.38 10.75
N GLY A 61 -4.90 2.59 10.77
CA GLY A 61 -4.41 1.91 9.59
C GLY A 61 -3.31 0.90 9.91
N HIS A 62 -2.78 0.29 8.87
CA HIS A 62 -1.69 -0.68 8.93
C HIS A 62 -0.56 -0.31 7.97
N VAL A 63 0.67 -0.62 8.33
CA VAL A 63 1.82 -0.62 7.42
C VAL A 63 2.37 -2.02 7.31
N TYR A 64 2.41 -2.52 6.08
CA TYR A 64 3.04 -3.76 5.67
C TYR A 64 4.41 -3.41 5.09
N SER A 65 5.51 -3.92 5.64
CA SER A 65 6.86 -3.58 5.19
C SER A 65 7.78 -4.79 5.06
N ALA A 66 8.55 -4.82 3.98
CA ALA A 66 9.56 -5.85 3.72
C ALA A 66 10.78 -5.24 3.01
N ASP A 67 11.96 -5.70 3.41
CA ASP A 67 13.24 -5.24 2.87
C ASP A 67 13.89 -6.29 1.97
N GLN A 68 14.67 -5.83 1.00
CA GLN A 68 15.54 -6.67 0.17
C GLN A 68 16.89 -5.98 -0.02
N GLY A 69 17.88 -6.36 0.78
CA GLY A 69 19.15 -5.64 0.82
C GLY A 69 18.92 -4.20 1.31
N THR A 70 19.29 -3.21 0.49
CA THR A 70 19.05 -1.77 0.76
C THR A 70 17.78 -1.24 0.11
N SER A 71 16.98 -2.10 -0.51
CA SER A 71 15.67 -1.75 -1.06
C SER A 71 14.59 -1.92 0.02
N HIS A 72 13.67 -0.98 0.07
CA HIS A 72 12.59 -0.93 1.05
C HIS A 72 11.24 -0.90 0.33
N TYR A 73 10.31 -1.76 0.75
CA TYR A 73 8.97 -1.86 0.16
C TYR A 73 7.92 -1.78 1.24
N SER A 74 6.87 -1.00 1.00
CA SER A 74 5.75 -0.90 1.92
C SER A 74 4.41 -0.69 1.23
N VAL A 75 3.36 -1.17 1.90
CA VAL A 75 1.97 -0.81 1.64
C VAL A 75 1.42 -0.24 2.94
N THR A 76 0.94 1.00 2.89
CA THR A 76 0.16 1.61 3.98
C THR A 76 -1.31 1.56 3.61
N VAL A 77 -2.16 1.08 4.52
CA VAL A 77 -3.61 1.07 4.36
C VAL A 77 -4.24 1.90 5.48
N VAL A 78 -5.07 2.87 5.13
CA VAL A 78 -5.73 3.76 6.10
C VAL A 78 -7.24 3.62 5.96
N ASP A 79 -7.94 3.39 7.08
CA ASP A 79 -9.39 3.25 7.09
C ASP A 79 -10.09 4.60 7.32
N TYR A 80 -10.79 5.08 6.31
CA TYR A 80 -11.58 6.30 6.34
C TYR A 80 -13.04 6.08 6.76
N ALA A 81 -13.46 4.87 7.12
CA ALA A 81 -14.86 4.56 7.44
C ALA A 81 -15.49 5.53 8.45
N ASP A 82 -14.73 5.91 9.48
CA ASP A 82 -15.18 6.82 10.54
C ASP A 82 -14.89 8.31 10.27
N ALA A 83 -14.32 8.69 9.12
CA ALA A 83 -13.90 10.07 8.84
C ALA A 83 -15.06 11.07 8.99
N GLN A 84 -16.24 10.76 8.45
CA GLN A 84 -17.43 11.61 8.61
C GLN A 84 -17.85 11.77 10.07
N LYS A 85 -17.89 10.65 10.81
CA LYS A 85 -18.28 10.64 12.22
C LYS A 85 -17.32 11.50 13.06
N ILE A 86 -16.01 11.36 12.84
CA ILE A 86 -14.98 12.09 13.58
C ILE A 86 -15.04 13.59 13.28
N HIS A 87 -15.15 13.98 12.00
CA HIS A 87 -15.31 15.38 11.61
C HIS A 87 -16.59 16.00 12.17
N ASN A 88 -17.70 15.29 12.13
CA ASN A 88 -18.96 15.76 12.72
C ASN A 88 -18.82 15.94 14.24
N ALA A 89 -18.18 15.00 14.94
CA ALA A 89 -17.94 15.14 16.38
C ALA A 89 -17.07 16.35 16.72
N ARG A 90 -16.01 16.61 15.92
CA ARG A 90 -15.16 17.81 16.05
C ARG A 90 -15.96 19.10 15.82
N ALA A 91 -16.80 19.13 14.78
CA ALA A 91 -17.69 20.25 14.47
C ALA A 91 -18.67 20.53 15.62
N GLU A 92 -19.29 19.50 16.19
CA GLU A 92 -20.19 19.65 17.34
C GLU A 92 -19.46 20.12 18.60
N GLN A 93 -18.22 19.67 18.83
CA GLN A 93 -17.41 20.16 19.94
C GLN A 93 -17.04 21.65 19.78
N CYS A 94 -16.71 22.09 18.56
CA CYS A 94 -16.45 23.49 18.24
C CYS A 94 -17.64 24.38 18.57
N LYS A 95 -18.86 23.98 18.15
CA LYS A 95 -20.10 24.70 18.47
C LYS A 95 -20.36 24.77 19.98
N LYS A 96 -20.15 23.67 20.71
CA LYS A 96 -20.29 23.64 22.18
C LYS A 96 -19.30 24.56 22.90
N ALA A 97 -18.15 24.82 22.30
CA ALA A 97 -17.15 25.75 22.81
C ALA A 97 -17.43 27.22 22.44
N GLY A 98 -18.54 27.51 21.74
CA GLY A 98 -18.94 28.86 21.33
C GLY A 98 -18.36 29.32 19.99
N GLY A 99 -17.75 28.41 19.20
CA GLY A 99 -17.37 28.72 17.82
C GLY A 99 -18.57 28.74 16.87
N GLU A 100 -18.46 29.46 15.76
CA GLU A 100 -19.55 29.71 14.81
C GLU A 100 -19.08 29.74 13.34
N GLY A 101 -20.00 29.52 12.40
CA GLY A 101 -19.69 29.61 10.97
C GLY A 101 -18.74 28.51 10.47
N ASP A 102 -17.90 28.84 9.49
CA ASP A 102 -17.09 27.88 8.75
C ASP A 102 -16.04 27.15 9.61
N GLU A 103 -15.59 27.76 10.72
CA GLU A 103 -14.64 27.13 11.65
C GLU A 103 -15.20 25.87 12.33
N CYS A 104 -16.53 25.80 12.50
CA CYS A 104 -17.21 24.62 13.04
C CYS A 104 -17.89 23.77 11.96
N GLY A 105 -17.47 23.91 10.70
CA GLY A 105 -17.88 23.06 9.60
C GLY A 105 -17.28 21.65 9.69
N SER A 106 -17.90 20.68 9.01
CA SER A 106 -17.40 19.30 8.89
C SER A 106 -16.83 19.07 7.48
N PRO A 107 -15.49 19.12 7.30
CA PRO A 107 -14.87 19.03 5.98
C PRO A 107 -14.73 17.59 5.46
N TRP A 108 -15.49 16.64 6.02
CA TRP A 108 -15.30 15.21 5.80
C TRP A 108 -15.30 14.78 4.33
N ALA A 109 -16.19 15.36 3.51
CA ALA A 109 -16.29 15.02 2.10
C ALA A 109 -15.03 15.45 1.35
N GLY A 110 -14.51 16.64 1.65
CA GLY A 110 -13.25 17.14 1.10
C GLY A 110 -12.04 16.32 1.58
N ASP A 111 -12.05 15.85 2.83
CA ASP A 111 -10.97 15.03 3.38
C ASP A 111 -10.88 13.65 2.70
N VAL A 112 -12.02 13.01 2.48
CA VAL A 112 -12.10 11.74 1.74
C VAL A 112 -11.69 11.94 0.27
N GLN A 113 -12.24 12.94 -0.41
CA GLN A 113 -11.91 13.22 -1.82
C GLN A 113 -10.45 13.62 -2.01
N GLY A 114 -9.91 14.36 -1.05
CA GLY A 114 -8.53 14.81 -1.03
C GLY A 114 -7.53 13.75 -0.58
N ALA A 115 -7.96 12.56 -0.16
CA ALA A 115 -7.07 11.56 0.47
C ALA A 115 -5.88 11.17 -0.44
N ILE A 116 -6.15 10.88 -1.72
CA ILE A 116 -5.12 10.53 -2.72
C ILE A 116 -4.18 11.73 -2.97
N VAL A 117 -4.75 12.93 -3.08
CA VAL A 117 -4.01 14.18 -3.32
C VAL A 117 -3.09 14.49 -2.13
N HIS A 118 -3.60 14.41 -0.92
CA HIS A 118 -2.86 14.62 0.32
C HIS A 118 -1.71 13.63 0.46
N ALA A 119 -1.95 12.35 0.24
CA ALA A 119 -0.90 11.33 0.26
C ALA A 119 0.17 11.60 -0.82
N SER A 120 -0.24 11.98 -2.03
CA SER A 120 0.68 12.36 -3.11
C SER A 120 1.54 13.57 -2.71
N TRP A 121 0.94 14.58 -2.08
CA TRP A 121 1.64 15.75 -1.58
C TRP A 121 2.67 15.42 -0.50
N GLN A 122 2.41 14.40 0.35
CA GLN A 122 3.38 13.93 1.34
C GLN A 122 4.67 13.36 0.71
N PHE A 123 4.61 12.89 -0.55
CA PHE A 123 5.81 12.50 -1.31
C PHE A 123 6.49 13.71 -1.94
N ILE A 124 5.73 14.58 -2.60
CA ILE A 124 6.26 15.73 -3.34
C ILE A 124 7.08 16.66 -2.44
N LYS A 125 6.70 16.77 -1.16
CA LYS A 125 7.42 17.61 -0.19
C LYS A 125 8.75 17.02 0.34
N ARG A 126 9.16 15.80 -0.05
CA ARG A 126 10.33 15.09 0.54
C ARG A 126 11.72 15.58 0.07
N ASN A 127 11.85 16.81 -0.43
CA ASN A 127 13.09 17.31 -1.06
C ASN A 127 13.63 16.36 -2.17
N THR A 128 12.71 15.74 -2.91
CA THR A 128 13.01 14.82 -4.01
C THR A 128 12.74 15.51 -5.34
N LYS A 129 13.44 15.12 -6.41
CA LYS A 129 13.04 15.50 -7.76
C LYS A 129 11.90 14.59 -8.22
N VAL A 130 10.72 15.15 -8.45
CA VAL A 130 9.62 14.45 -9.12
C VAL A 130 10.01 14.24 -10.58
N THR A 131 10.16 12.98 -11.01
CA THR A 131 10.49 12.64 -12.39
C THR A 131 9.26 12.22 -13.19
N ASP A 132 8.21 11.79 -12.51
CA ASP A 132 6.92 11.43 -13.09
C ASP A 132 5.81 11.61 -12.05
N TYR A 133 4.66 12.12 -12.49
CA TYR A 133 3.44 12.22 -11.70
C TYR A 133 2.24 12.14 -12.64
N GLU A 134 1.47 11.06 -12.52
CA GLU A 134 0.41 10.75 -13.46
C GLU A 134 -0.85 10.24 -12.77
N TYR A 135 -1.98 10.38 -13.48
CA TYR A 135 -3.17 9.58 -13.21
C TYR A 135 -2.86 8.11 -13.49
N ALA A 136 -3.26 7.24 -12.59
CA ALA A 136 -3.13 5.79 -12.74
C ALA A 136 -4.44 5.10 -12.40
N ASN A 137 -4.55 3.85 -12.82
CA ASN A 137 -5.52 2.92 -12.25
C ASN A 137 -4.91 1.53 -12.17
N THR A 138 -5.36 0.75 -11.19
CA THR A 138 -5.18 -0.70 -11.17
C THR A 138 -6.54 -1.33 -10.96
N ASP A 139 -6.87 -2.39 -11.69
CA ASP A 139 -8.20 -3.01 -11.67
C ASP A 139 -9.39 -2.07 -11.90
N GLN A 140 -9.14 -0.99 -12.65
CA GLN A 140 -10.04 0.15 -12.84
C GLN A 140 -10.29 1.01 -11.58
N VAL A 141 -9.63 0.76 -10.46
CA VAL A 141 -9.61 1.67 -9.31
C VAL A 141 -8.65 2.82 -9.59
N ALA A 142 -9.18 4.03 -9.69
CA ALA A 142 -8.42 5.24 -9.95
C ALA A 142 -7.41 5.54 -8.83
N GLY A 143 -6.36 6.26 -9.19
CA GLY A 143 -5.30 6.64 -8.28
C GLY A 143 -4.26 7.54 -8.93
N HIS A 144 -3.18 7.78 -8.18
CA HIS A 144 -2.01 8.50 -8.64
C HIS A 144 -0.79 7.58 -8.67
N ARG A 145 0.13 7.84 -9.61
CA ARG A 145 1.47 7.25 -9.64
C ARG A 145 2.51 8.35 -9.59
N LEU A 146 3.55 8.13 -8.78
CA LEU A 146 4.70 9.03 -8.64
C LEU A 146 6.00 8.24 -8.85
N GLN A 147 6.97 8.90 -9.48
CA GLN A 147 8.36 8.45 -9.51
C GLN A 147 9.27 9.59 -9.07
N LEU A 148 10.16 9.30 -8.13
CA LEU A 148 11.00 10.27 -7.45
C LEU A 148 12.47 9.86 -7.56
N LEU A 149 13.34 10.85 -7.77
CA LEU A 149 14.78 10.74 -7.56
C LEU A 149 15.13 11.45 -6.25
N ASN A 150 15.66 10.68 -5.30
CA ASN A 150 16.02 11.16 -3.97
C ASN A 150 17.41 11.83 -3.96
N PRO A 151 17.73 12.67 -2.96
CA PRO A 151 19.03 13.36 -2.88
C PRO A 151 20.26 12.44 -2.87
N ASP A 152 20.14 11.25 -2.27
CA ASP A 152 21.19 10.23 -2.24
C ASP A 152 21.32 9.42 -3.56
N GLY A 153 20.46 9.73 -4.55
CA GLY A 153 20.39 9.06 -5.83
C GLY A 153 19.57 7.76 -5.83
N SER A 154 18.97 7.38 -4.70
CA SER A 154 17.96 6.31 -4.66
C SER A 154 16.69 6.74 -5.43
N ARG A 155 15.89 5.76 -5.84
CA ARG A 155 14.64 5.99 -6.58
C ARG A 155 13.46 5.44 -5.82
N THR A 156 12.42 6.26 -5.65
CA THR A 156 11.16 5.87 -5.01
C THR A 156 10.04 5.88 -6.02
N PHE A 157 9.34 4.76 -6.18
CA PHE A 157 8.11 4.68 -6.97
C PHE A 157 6.93 4.47 -6.01
N ALA A 158 5.87 5.23 -6.18
CA ALA A 158 4.71 5.17 -5.32
C ALA A 158 3.39 5.14 -6.10
N ALA A 159 2.45 4.27 -5.70
CA ALA A 159 1.09 4.26 -6.24
C ALA A 159 0.09 4.46 -5.10
N ILE A 160 -0.92 5.28 -5.35
CA ILE A 160 -1.88 5.70 -4.33
C ILE A 160 -3.27 5.52 -4.90
N HIS A 161 -4.07 4.67 -4.26
CA HIS A 161 -5.41 4.34 -4.71
C HIS A 161 -6.39 4.42 -3.53
N MET A 162 -7.66 4.68 -3.83
CA MET A 162 -8.72 4.59 -2.82
C MET A 162 -9.79 3.63 -3.30
N HIS A 163 -10.09 2.61 -2.48
CA HIS A 163 -11.08 1.58 -2.76
C HIS A 163 -11.97 1.35 -1.53
N GLY A 164 -13.28 1.48 -1.72
CA GLY A 164 -14.23 1.46 -0.61
C GLY A 164 -13.94 2.59 0.38
N THR A 165 -13.67 2.24 1.64
CA THR A 165 -13.26 3.19 2.68
C THR A 165 -11.75 3.28 2.87
N ARG A 166 -10.94 2.53 2.11
CA ARG A 166 -9.51 2.39 2.37
C ARG A 166 -8.67 3.17 1.37
N LEU A 167 -7.73 3.95 1.90
CA LEU A 167 -6.64 4.55 1.15
C LEU A 167 -5.44 3.59 1.18
N TYR A 168 -4.89 3.28 0.01
CA TYR A 168 -3.74 2.41 -0.17
C TYR A 168 -2.59 3.25 -0.71
N ILE A 169 -1.44 3.21 -0.03
CA ILE A 169 -0.21 3.91 -0.42
C ILE A 169 0.89 2.88 -0.54
N LEU A 170 1.30 2.58 -1.77
CA LEU A 170 2.42 1.71 -2.06
C LEU A 170 3.66 2.57 -2.23
N GLU A 171 4.77 2.14 -1.62
CA GLU A 171 6.06 2.80 -1.73
C GLU A 171 7.16 1.76 -1.89
N GLY A 172 7.89 1.81 -3.00
CA GLY A 172 9.10 1.02 -3.20
C GLY A 172 10.29 1.96 -3.43
N THR A 173 11.34 1.83 -2.63
CA THR A 173 12.58 2.60 -2.74
C THR A 173 13.75 1.67 -2.99
N VAL A 174 14.55 1.96 -4.03
CA VAL A 174 15.73 1.16 -4.43
C VAL A 174 16.97 2.05 -4.47
N PRO A 175 18.17 1.52 -4.19
CA PRO A 175 19.40 2.30 -4.22
C PRO A 175 19.75 2.77 -5.64
N LYS A 176 20.65 3.75 -5.72
CA LYS A 176 21.19 4.25 -7.00
C LYS A 176 21.74 3.10 -7.84
N GLY A 177 21.33 3.04 -9.10
CA GLY A 177 21.80 2.02 -10.07
C GLY A 177 21.09 0.68 -10.02
N ALA A 178 20.30 0.36 -8.98
CA ALA A 178 19.44 -0.83 -8.97
C ALA A 178 18.25 -0.65 -9.92
N PRO A 179 17.65 -1.72 -10.49
CA PRO A 179 16.42 -1.64 -11.28
C PRO A 179 15.29 -0.92 -10.54
N ALA A 180 14.48 -0.13 -11.26
CA ALA A 180 13.39 0.63 -10.65
C ALA A 180 12.30 -0.32 -10.09
N PRO A 181 11.64 0.01 -8.97
CA PRO A 181 10.67 -0.87 -8.31
C PRO A 181 9.27 -0.82 -8.98
N GLY A 182 9.22 -0.74 -10.31
CA GLY A 182 7.96 -0.60 -11.06
C GLY A 182 7.04 -1.82 -10.93
N LEU A 183 7.58 -3.03 -10.82
CA LEU A 183 6.78 -4.25 -10.64
C LEU A 183 6.03 -4.24 -9.29
N PHE A 184 6.68 -3.79 -8.22
CA PHE A 184 6.03 -3.66 -6.91
C PHE A 184 4.80 -2.75 -7.00
N GLN A 185 4.99 -1.57 -7.58
CA GLN A 185 3.93 -0.58 -7.78
C GLN A 185 2.78 -1.08 -8.66
N GLN A 186 3.05 -1.95 -9.63
CA GLN A 186 2.06 -2.49 -10.58
C GLN A 186 1.38 -3.78 -10.08
N SER A 187 1.90 -4.41 -9.03
CA SER A 187 1.39 -5.69 -8.52
C SER A 187 0.15 -5.57 -7.63
N LEU A 188 -0.28 -4.35 -7.29
CA LEU A 188 -1.47 -4.14 -6.48
C LEU A 188 -2.72 -4.67 -7.19
N MET A 189 -3.44 -5.55 -6.51
CA MET A 189 -4.80 -5.94 -6.85
C MET A 189 -5.71 -5.74 -5.64
N PHE A 190 -6.99 -5.46 -5.90
CA PHE A 190 -8.01 -5.39 -4.85
C PHE A 190 -8.75 -6.72 -4.75
N ILE A 191 -9.13 -7.10 -3.53
CA ILE A 191 -9.97 -8.28 -3.27
C ILE A 191 -11.24 -7.88 -2.53
N ASP A 192 -12.27 -8.70 -2.61
CA ASP A 192 -13.49 -8.53 -1.81
C ASP A 192 -13.40 -9.22 -0.45
N GLU A 193 -14.52 -9.19 0.28
CA GLU A 193 -14.64 -9.79 1.62
C GLU A 193 -14.45 -11.32 1.60
N GLU A 194 -14.76 -11.98 0.48
CA GLU A 194 -14.51 -13.39 0.26
C GLU A 194 -13.06 -13.69 -0.18
N GLY A 195 -12.25 -12.65 -0.42
CA GLY A 195 -10.87 -12.75 -0.89
C GLY A 195 -10.75 -12.98 -2.40
N LYS A 196 -11.81 -12.73 -3.17
CA LYS A 196 -11.82 -12.84 -4.62
C LYS A 196 -11.31 -11.55 -5.26
N PRO A 197 -10.48 -11.63 -6.31
CA PRO A 197 -10.03 -10.46 -7.06
C PRO A 197 -11.19 -9.60 -7.57
N ILE A 198 -11.02 -8.29 -7.47
CA ILE A 198 -11.93 -7.28 -8.00
C ILE A 198 -11.30 -6.70 -9.25
N ARG A 199 -12.08 -6.65 -10.33
CA ARG A 199 -11.83 -5.77 -11.47
C ARG A 199 -13.16 -5.20 -11.93
N TYR A 200 -13.23 -3.89 -12.10
CA TYR A 200 -14.46 -3.24 -12.56
C TYR A 200 -14.56 -3.15 -14.08
N ARG A 201 -15.77 -2.92 -14.59
CA ARG A 201 -15.99 -2.65 -16.03
C ARG A 201 -15.66 -1.21 -16.43
N TYR A 202 -15.70 -0.31 -15.47
CA TYR A 202 -15.46 1.12 -15.63
C TYR A 202 -14.56 1.62 -14.51
N ILE A 203 -13.94 2.78 -14.73
CA ILE A 203 -13.11 3.42 -13.72
C ILE A 203 -13.94 3.72 -12.47
N TYR A 204 -13.50 3.18 -11.33
CA TYR A 204 -13.99 3.49 -10.01
C TYR A 204 -13.20 4.66 -9.42
N ASN A 205 -13.90 5.75 -9.12
CA ASN A 205 -13.39 6.86 -8.33
C ASN A 205 -14.15 6.92 -7.01
N THR A 206 -13.42 6.98 -5.90
CA THR A 206 -14.05 7.11 -4.59
C THR A 206 -14.72 8.48 -4.47
N GLY A 207 -16.00 8.51 -4.12
CA GLY A 207 -16.74 9.71 -3.74
C GLY A 207 -17.51 10.46 -4.85
N TYR A 208 -17.46 10.03 -6.11
CA TYR A 208 -18.34 10.54 -7.17
C TYR A 208 -19.61 9.68 -7.31
N SER A 209 -20.45 9.61 -6.26
CA SER A 209 -21.78 8.98 -6.34
C SER A 209 -22.89 9.98 -6.07
N GLU A 210 -24.07 9.72 -6.63
CA GLU A 210 -25.28 10.46 -6.30
C GLU A 210 -25.48 10.54 -4.77
N GLN A 211 -25.80 11.74 -4.28
CA GLN A 211 -26.09 12.03 -2.86
C GLN A 211 -24.91 11.87 -1.86
N TRP A 212 -23.64 11.89 -2.31
CA TRP A 212 -22.46 11.82 -1.41
C TRP A 212 -22.51 10.67 -0.39
N LYS A 213 -22.91 9.47 -0.83
CA LYS A 213 -22.80 8.26 -0.01
C LYS A 213 -21.34 7.81 0.07
N PHE A 214 -20.83 7.61 1.28
CA PHE A 214 -19.48 7.12 1.52
C PHE A 214 -19.50 5.83 2.38
N PRO A 215 -18.88 4.73 1.90
CA PRO A 215 -18.28 4.57 0.58
C PRO A 215 -19.34 4.61 -0.54
N ALA A 216 -18.95 5.08 -1.72
CA ALA A 216 -19.81 5.00 -2.90
C ALA A 216 -20.02 3.52 -3.28
N PRO A 217 -21.25 3.12 -3.71
CA PRO A 217 -21.47 1.77 -4.19
C PRO A 217 -20.54 1.49 -5.39
N PRO A 218 -19.84 0.35 -5.43
CA PRO A 218 -18.91 0.05 -6.50
C PRO A 218 -19.65 -0.23 -7.83
N PRO A 219 -19.04 0.06 -8.99
CA PRO A 219 -19.59 -0.29 -10.29
C PRO A 219 -19.62 -1.82 -10.48
N PRO A 220 -20.34 -2.32 -11.50
CA PRO A 220 -20.36 -3.74 -11.80
C PRO A 220 -18.96 -4.29 -12.09
N ARG A 221 -18.67 -5.48 -11.57
CA ARG A 221 -17.42 -6.19 -11.85
C ARG A 221 -17.37 -6.68 -13.31
N ALA A 222 -16.16 -6.76 -13.85
CA ALA A 222 -15.90 -7.55 -15.05
C ALA A 222 -16.28 -9.02 -14.76
N ARG A 223 -16.75 -9.74 -15.79
CA ARG A 223 -17.08 -11.16 -15.65
C ARG A 223 -15.82 -11.98 -15.41
#